data_AF-A0A7V3PMI1-F1
#
_entry.id   AF-A0A7V3PMI1-F1
#
_cell.length_a   1.000
_cell.length_b   1.000
_cell.length_c   1.000
_cell.angle_alpha   90.00
_cell.angle_beta   90.00
_cell.angle_gamma   90.00
#
_symmetry.space_group_name_H-M   'P 1'
#
loop_
_entity.id
_entity.type
_entity.pdbx_description
1 polymer ?
#
loop_
_entity_poly.entity_id
_entity_poly.type
_entity_poly.pdbx_seq_one_letter_code
_entity_poly.pdbx_strand_id
1 'polypeptide(L)'
;MKQYIFYAILAGIFWGVGGYFEKAGMREMGMPPIAGITVRTLVALIILGLISISSWSLIQNPSNTRAWLMMIIGGGIIAGSLGMWSFYTALVKSENLGVTLAIAFAMSPVAGTILGLIKGTQEMNWKISVGILLIVFGIVLVQLSHKPQH
;
A
#
# COMPACT_ATOMS: atom_id res chain seq x y z
N MET A 1 19.85 3.37 12.99
CA MET A 1 18.66 2.67 12.43
C MET A 1 19.02 2.12 11.06
N LYS A 2 18.56 0.92 10.69
CA LYS A 2 18.84 0.37 9.36
C LYS A 2 18.21 1.25 8.27
N GLN A 3 18.93 1.51 7.17
CA GLN A 3 18.55 2.48 6.12
C GLN A 3 17.14 2.27 5.56
N TYR A 4 16.65 1.01 5.50
CA TYR A 4 15.29 0.71 5.02
C TYR A 4 14.18 1.26 5.94
N ILE A 5 14.43 1.43 7.25
CA ILE A 5 13.43 1.96 8.19
C ILE A 5 13.10 3.40 7.83
N PHE A 6 14.13 4.18 7.48
CA PHE A 6 13.96 5.56 7.05
C PHE A 6 13.07 5.66 5.80
N TYR A 7 13.34 4.86 4.77
CA TYR A 7 12.51 4.84 3.56
C TYR A 7 11.08 4.36 3.82
N ALA A 8 10.88 3.40 4.74
CA ALA A 8 9.54 2.94 5.11
C ALA A 8 8.72 4.04 5.80
N ILE A 9 9.36 4.85 6.67
CA ILE A 9 8.72 6.00 7.30
C ILE A 9 8.34 7.05 6.25
N LEU A 10 9.27 7.38 5.34
CA LEU A 10 8.97 8.32 4.25
C LEU A 10 7.83 7.82 3.36
N ALA A 11 7.80 6.52 3.03
CA ALA A 11 6.70 5.94 2.27
C ALA A 11 5.36 6.12 2.99
N GLY A 12 5.30 5.89 4.31
CA GLY A 12 4.10 6.13 5.11
C GLY A 12 3.66 7.59 5.08
N ILE A 13 4.59 8.54 5.20
CA ILE A 13 4.32 9.98 5.11
C ILE A 13 3.75 10.34 3.73
N PHE A 14 4.40 9.91 2.65
CA PHE A 14 3.96 10.21 1.29
C PHE A 14 2.60 9.60 0.94
N TRP A 15 2.31 8.39 1.40
CA TRP A 15 0.99 7.78 1.24
C TRP A 15 -0.09 8.53 2.02
N GLY A 16 0.22 9.01 3.24
CA GLY A 16 -0.70 9.82 4.04
C GLY A 16 -1.03 11.17 3.40
N VAL A 17 0.01 11.93 3.03
CA VAL A 17 -0.13 13.25 2.39
C VAL A 17 -0.78 13.13 1.01
N GLY A 18 -0.33 12.18 0.19
CA GLY A 18 -0.91 11.93 -1.14
C GLY A 18 -2.39 11.54 -1.04
N GLY A 19 -2.73 10.60 -0.15
CA GLY A 19 -4.11 10.16 0.05
C GLY A 19 -5.05 11.29 0.49
N TYR A 20 -4.55 12.28 1.23
CA TYR A 20 -5.31 13.49 1.58
C TYR A 20 -5.68 14.30 0.33
N PHE A 21 -4.69 14.68 -0.48
CA PHE A 21 -4.91 15.48 -1.68
C PHE A 21 -5.75 14.75 -2.73
N GLU A 22 -5.57 13.44 -2.88
CA GLU A 22 -6.35 12.63 -3.81
C GLU A 22 -7.81 12.52 -3.38
N LYS A 23 -8.06 12.26 -2.08
CA LYS A 23 -9.43 12.26 -1.56
C LYS A 23 -10.08 13.63 -1.74
N ALA A 24 -9.37 14.71 -1.44
CA ALA A 24 -9.87 16.08 -1.60
C ALA A 24 -10.19 16.39 -3.08
N GLY A 25 -9.25 16.13 -3.99
CA GLY A 25 -9.42 16.39 -5.41
C GLY A 25 -10.53 15.55 -6.05
N MET A 26 -10.65 14.27 -5.69
CA MET A 26 -11.75 13.43 -6.17
C MET A 26 -13.11 13.94 -5.68
N ARG A 27 -13.21 14.40 -4.43
CA ARG A 27 -14.45 14.96 -3.89
C ARG A 27 -14.85 16.25 -4.59
N GLU A 28 -13.89 17.15 -4.80
CA GLU A 28 -14.11 18.44 -5.47
C GLU A 28 -14.62 18.24 -6.90
N MET A 29 -14.08 17.25 -7.62
CA MET A 29 -14.47 16.95 -8.99
C MET A 29 -15.69 16.01 -9.11
N GLY A 30 -16.23 15.49 -8.00
CA GLY A 30 -17.22 14.39 -8.04
C GLY A 30 -16.71 13.15 -8.78
N MET A 31 -15.40 12.93 -8.77
CA MET A 31 -14.72 11.95 -9.60
C MET A 31 -14.88 10.53 -9.03
N PRO A 32 -15.26 9.53 -9.85
CA PRO A 32 -15.34 8.16 -9.38
C PRO A 32 -13.94 7.60 -9.04
N PRO A 33 -13.81 6.71 -8.04
CA PRO A 33 -12.52 6.21 -7.56
C PRO A 33 -11.63 5.61 -8.67
N ILE A 34 -12.24 4.86 -9.60
CA ILE A 34 -11.52 4.21 -10.71
C ILE A 34 -10.85 5.23 -11.64
N ALA A 35 -11.49 6.39 -11.87
CA ALA A 35 -10.93 7.43 -12.70
C ALA A 35 -9.80 8.16 -11.95
N GLY A 36 -9.97 8.43 -10.66
CA GLY A 36 -8.94 9.04 -9.81
C GLY A 36 -7.65 8.22 -9.73
N ILE A 37 -7.77 6.90 -9.51
CA ILE A 37 -6.59 6.01 -9.49
C ILE A 37 -5.90 5.91 -10.84
N THR A 38 -6.66 6.00 -11.94
CA THR A 38 -6.10 5.93 -13.28
C THR A 38 -5.22 7.15 -13.55
N VAL A 39 -5.71 8.36 -13.22
CA VAL A 39 -4.91 9.60 -13.33
C VAL A 39 -3.65 9.53 -12.48
N ARG A 40 -3.78 9.13 -11.21
CA ARG A 40 -2.63 8.93 -10.31
C ARG A 40 -1.61 7.97 -10.90
N THR A 41 -2.07 6.83 -11.40
CA THR A 41 -1.20 5.75 -11.91
C THR A 41 -0.49 6.19 -13.18
N LEU A 42 -1.17 6.94 -14.05
CA LEU A 42 -0.56 7.54 -15.23
C LEU A 42 0.55 8.52 -14.85
N VAL A 43 0.30 9.43 -13.91
CA VAL A 43 1.32 10.38 -13.43
C VAL A 43 2.50 9.63 -12.79
N ALA A 44 2.22 8.62 -11.97
CA ALA A 44 3.26 7.78 -11.36
C ALA A 44 4.09 7.03 -12.41
N LEU A 45 3.45 6.48 -13.45
CA LEU A 45 4.14 5.79 -14.55
C LEU A 45 5.09 6.74 -15.29
N ILE A 46 4.68 7.97 -15.56
CA ILE A 46 5.52 8.96 -16.23
C ILE A 46 6.73 9.29 -15.36
N ILE A 47 6.51 9.67 -14.09
CA ILE A 47 7.59 10.09 -13.19
C ILE A 47 8.56 8.93 -12.91
N LEU A 48 8.04 7.75 -12.53
CA LEU A 48 8.87 6.59 -12.24
C LEU A 48 9.53 6.04 -13.51
N GLY A 49 8.86 6.10 -14.65
CA GLY A 49 9.42 5.74 -15.95
C GLY A 49 10.68 6.55 -16.25
N LEU A 50 10.60 7.88 -16.14
CA LEU A 50 11.74 8.79 -16.36
C LEU A 50 12.89 8.53 -15.39
N ILE A 51 12.60 8.39 -14.09
CA ILE A 51 13.63 8.13 -13.06
C ILE A 51 14.27 6.74 -13.27
N SER A 52 13.52 5.77 -13.78
CA SER A 52 14.00 4.40 -13.94
C SER A 52 14.95 4.18 -15.11
N ILE A 53 15.05 5.11 -16.09
CA ILE A 53 15.77 4.90 -17.36
C ILE A 53 17.19 4.36 -17.15
N SER A 54 17.97 4.97 -16.24
CA SER A 54 19.35 4.55 -15.96
C SER A 54 19.44 3.25 -15.17
N SER A 55 18.37 2.82 -14.51
CA SER A 55 18.35 1.64 -13.64
C SER A 55 18.10 0.34 -14.40
N TRP A 56 17.55 0.40 -15.62
CA TRP A 56 17.28 -0.80 -16.42
C TRP A 56 18.55 -1.57 -16.81
N SER A 57 19.68 -0.87 -16.97
CA SER A 57 20.98 -1.50 -17.26
C SER A 57 21.57 -2.24 -16.06
N LEU A 58 21.08 -1.98 -14.83
CA LEU A 58 21.55 -2.61 -13.61
C LEU A 58 20.90 -3.98 -13.36
N ILE A 59 19.97 -4.42 -14.21
CA ILE A 59 19.29 -5.70 -14.08
C ILE A 59 20.29 -6.84 -14.34
N GLN A 60 20.62 -7.59 -13.29
CA GLN A 60 21.61 -8.69 -13.37
C GLN A 60 21.11 -9.89 -14.19
N ASN A 61 19.80 -10.17 -14.17
CA ASN A 61 19.20 -11.37 -14.79
C ASN A 61 17.94 -11.02 -15.61
N PRO A 62 18.08 -10.29 -16.72
CA PRO A 62 16.93 -9.76 -17.47
C PRO A 62 16.07 -10.85 -18.14
N SER A 63 16.62 -12.04 -18.39
CA SER A 63 15.92 -13.17 -19.00
C SER A 63 15.09 -14.01 -18.01
N ASN A 64 15.10 -13.70 -16.72
CA ASN A 64 14.38 -14.48 -15.72
C ASN A 64 12.86 -14.23 -15.79
N THR A 65 12.16 -15.01 -16.64
CA THR A 65 10.71 -14.91 -16.85
C THR A 65 9.92 -15.09 -15.56
N ARG A 66 10.36 -15.96 -14.65
CA ARG A 66 9.66 -16.20 -13.38
C ARG A 66 9.67 -14.95 -12.50
N ALA A 67 10.81 -14.25 -12.41
CA ALA A 67 10.91 -12.99 -11.66
C ALA A 67 10.01 -11.91 -12.25
N TRP A 68 9.98 -11.79 -13.58
CA TRP A 68 9.05 -10.89 -14.28
C TRP A 68 7.59 -11.20 -13.96
N LEU A 69 7.18 -12.47 -14.03
CA LEU A 69 5.81 -12.88 -13.71
C LEU A 69 5.45 -12.58 -12.25
N MET A 70 6.38 -12.77 -11.30
CA MET A 70 6.15 -12.41 -9.90
C MET A 70 5.90 -10.89 -9.75
N MET A 71 6.68 -10.06 -10.43
CA MET A 71 6.50 -8.60 -10.40
C MET A 71 5.22 -8.15 -11.10
N ILE A 72 4.91 -8.69 -12.27
CA ILE A 72 3.72 -8.34 -13.05
C ILE A 72 2.44 -8.76 -12.31
N ILE A 73 2.37 -10.01 -11.87
CA ILE A 73 1.17 -10.53 -11.22
C ILE A 73 1.06 -10.00 -9.79
N GLY A 74 2.09 -10.16 -8.97
CA GLY A 74 2.06 -9.75 -7.57
C GLY A 74 2.07 -8.23 -7.39
N GLY A 75 3.02 -7.57 -8.06
CA GLY A 75 3.18 -6.12 -7.98
C GLY A 75 2.16 -5.35 -8.82
N GLY A 76 2.02 -5.70 -10.10
CA GLY A 76 1.16 -4.97 -11.03
C GLY A 76 -0.34 -5.25 -10.84
N ILE A 77 -0.74 -6.52 -10.90
CA ILE A 77 -2.16 -6.91 -10.88
C ILE A 77 -2.71 -6.90 -9.45
N ILE A 78 -2.11 -7.67 -8.53
CA ILE A 78 -2.64 -7.84 -7.18
C ILE A 78 -2.49 -6.54 -6.37
N ALA A 79 -1.27 -6.07 -6.15
CA ALA A 79 -1.06 -4.85 -5.35
C ALA A 79 -1.44 -3.59 -6.14
N GLY A 80 -0.96 -3.48 -7.38
CA GLY A 80 -1.04 -2.26 -8.18
C GLY A 80 -2.40 -1.98 -8.82
N SER A 81 -3.27 -2.98 -8.95
CA SER A 81 -4.60 -2.81 -9.54
C SER A 81 -5.70 -3.14 -8.54
N LEU A 82 -5.78 -4.39 -8.06
CA LEU A 82 -6.84 -4.82 -7.14
C LEU A 82 -6.73 -4.16 -5.77
N GLY A 83 -5.52 -4.10 -5.22
CA GLY A 83 -5.21 -3.44 -3.95
C GLY A 83 -5.50 -1.95 -4.01
N MET A 84 -5.02 -1.25 -5.06
CA MET A 84 -5.32 0.15 -5.28
C MET A 84 -6.83 0.39 -5.43
N TRP A 85 -7.52 -0.34 -6.30
CA TRP A 85 -8.97 -0.17 -6.49
C TRP A 85 -9.75 -0.35 -5.17
N SER A 86 -9.41 -1.37 -4.39
CA SER A 86 -10.03 -1.62 -3.08
C SER A 86 -9.77 -0.47 -2.11
N PHE A 87 -8.53 0.01 -2.02
CA PHE A 87 -8.14 1.13 -1.16
C PHE A 87 -8.85 2.42 -1.54
N TYR A 88 -8.88 2.81 -2.82
CA TYR A 88 -9.52 4.06 -3.24
C TYR A 88 -11.05 4.00 -3.15
N THR A 89 -11.63 2.83 -3.37
CA THR A 89 -13.06 2.63 -3.11
C THR A 89 -13.38 2.86 -1.63
N ALA A 90 -12.56 2.35 -0.72
CA ALA A 90 -12.70 2.60 0.72
C ALA A 90 -12.41 4.07 1.08
N LEU A 91 -11.45 4.71 0.41
CA LEU A 91 -11.03 6.09 0.63
C LEU A 91 -12.16 7.09 0.38
N VAL A 92 -12.90 6.90 -0.72
CA VAL A 92 -14.02 7.78 -1.09
C VAL A 92 -15.27 7.50 -0.25
N LYS A 93 -15.49 6.26 0.17
CA LYS A 93 -16.63 5.88 1.04
C LYS A 93 -16.43 6.25 2.51
N SER A 94 -15.19 6.32 2.98
CA SER A 94 -14.88 6.65 4.36
C SER A 94 -14.91 8.15 4.58
N GLU A 95 -15.42 8.58 5.73
CA GLU A 95 -15.30 9.98 6.17
C GLU A 95 -13.90 10.26 6.74
N ASN A 96 -13.30 9.27 7.41
CA ASN A 96 -12.01 9.40 8.09
C ASN A 96 -10.86 8.77 7.29
N LEU A 97 -10.00 9.62 6.72
CA LEU A 97 -8.80 9.22 6.00
C LEU A 97 -7.83 8.38 6.85
N GLY A 98 -7.57 8.82 8.08
CA GLY A 98 -6.59 8.19 8.98
C GLY A 98 -6.96 6.75 9.31
N VAL A 99 -8.26 6.51 9.55
CA VAL A 99 -8.78 5.16 9.81
C VAL A 99 -8.65 4.27 8.58
N THR A 100 -8.98 4.77 7.38
CA THR A 100 -8.84 3.99 6.13
C THR A 100 -7.39 3.60 5.87
N LEU A 101 -6.45 4.55 6.02
CA LEU A 101 -5.02 4.30 5.86
C LEU A 101 -4.52 3.30 6.90
N ALA A 102 -4.92 3.46 8.16
CA ALA A 102 -4.53 2.56 9.25
C ALA A 102 -4.99 1.13 8.96
N ILE A 103 -6.27 0.90 8.64
CA ILE A 103 -6.80 -0.43 8.33
C ILE A 103 -6.06 -1.03 7.12
N ALA A 104 -5.99 -0.30 6.00
CA ALA A 104 -5.44 -0.82 4.76
C ALA A 104 -3.96 -1.21 4.89
N PHE A 105 -3.13 -0.32 5.45
CA PHE A 105 -1.70 -0.57 5.55
C PHE A 105 -1.31 -1.49 6.70
N ALA A 106 -2.07 -1.52 7.80
CA ALA A 106 -1.82 -2.44 8.89
C ALA A 106 -2.18 -3.90 8.56
N MET A 107 -3.08 -4.13 7.59
CA MET A 107 -3.34 -5.48 7.08
C MET A 107 -2.20 -6.03 6.19
N SER A 108 -1.37 -5.16 5.63
CA SER A 108 -0.24 -5.55 4.78
C SER A 108 0.82 -6.40 5.51
N PRO A 109 1.32 -6.03 6.71
CA PRO A 109 2.24 -6.89 7.45
C PRO A 109 1.59 -8.21 7.88
N VAL A 110 0.29 -8.22 8.21
CA VAL A 110 -0.43 -9.47 8.53
C VAL A 110 -0.45 -10.41 7.33
N ALA A 111 -0.87 -9.93 6.17
CA ALA A 111 -0.91 -10.72 4.94
C ALA A 111 0.50 -11.18 4.49
N GLY A 112 1.49 -10.29 4.56
CA GLY A 112 2.88 -10.59 4.21
C GLY A 112 3.50 -11.66 5.11
N THR A 113 3.27 -11.56 6.42
CA THR A 113 3.75 -12.58 7.37
C THR A 113 3.07 -13.92 7.17
N ILE A 114 1.73 -13.95 7.00
CA ILE A 114 1.02 -15.20 6.74
C ILE A 114 1.56 -15.88 5.47
N LEU A 115 1.75 -15.11 4.39
CA LEU A 115 2.32 -15.67 3.16
C LEU A 115 3.76 -16.16 3.35
N GLY A 116 4.57 -15.43 4.12
CA GLY A 116 5.93 -15.83 4.46
C GLY A 116 6.00 -17.13 5.26
N LEU A 117 5.08 -17.30 6.22
CA LEU A 117 4.92 -18.53 6.98
C LEU A 117 4.49 -19.70 6.08
N ILE A 118 3.49 -19.49 5.21
CA ILE A 118 3.01 -20.50 4.26
C ILE A 118 4.11 -20.93 3.28
N LYS A 119 4.94 -19.98 2.83
CA LYS A 119 6.06 -20.24 1.92
C LYS A 119 7.32 -20.76 2.63
N GLY A 120 7.32 -20.85 3.96
CA GLY A 120 8.47 -21.28 4.74
C GLY A 120 9.65 -20.30 4.69
N THR A 121 9.43 -19.05 4.28
CA THR A 121 10.48 -18.02 4.24
C THR A 121 10.62 -17.27 5.56
N GLN A 122 9.68 -17.47 6.49
CA GLN A 122 9.69 -16.94 7.84
C GLN A 122 9.36 -18.05 8.83
N GLU A 123 10.10 -18.12 9.94
CA GLU A 123 9.77 -19.00 11.06
C GLU A 123 8.79 -18.31 12.01
N MET A 124 7.84 -19.08 12.55
CA MET A 124 6.91 -18.57 13.55
C MET A 124 7.67 -18.23 14.83
N ASN A 125 7.71 -16.95 15.18
CA ASN A 125 8.27 -16.46 16.43
C ASN A 125 7.15 -15.83 17.27
N TRP A 126 7.13 -16.09 18.58
CA TRP A 126 6.15 -15.51 19.49
C TRP A 126 6.10 -13.97 19.41
N LYS A 127 7.24 -13.32 19.12
CA LYS A 127 7.33 -11.87 18.91
C LYS A 127 6.51 -11.41 17.69
N ILE A 128 6.47 -12.21 16.63
CA ILE A 128 5.68 -11.94 15.42
C ILE A 128 4.18 -12.03 15.75
N SER A 129 3.78 -13.07 16.48
CA SER A 129 2.39 -13.24 16.91
C SER A 129 1.92 -12.07 17.78
N VAL A 130 2.72 -11.66 18.77
CA VAL A 130 2.42 -10.50 19.63
C VAL A 130 2.38 -9.21 18.79
N GLY A 131 3.33 -9.02 17.87
CA GLY A 131 3.36 -7.86 16.98
C GLY A 131 2.10 -7.74 16.11
N ILE A 132 1.65 -8.84 15.50
CA ILE A 132 0.42 -8.88 14.71
C ILE A 132 -0.79 -8.52 15.58
N LEU A 133 -0.89 -9.10 16.80
CA LEU A 133 -1.98 -8.79 17.72
C LEU A 133 -2.01 -7.30 18.11
N LEU A 134 -0.85 -6.70 18.38
CA LEU A 134 -0.75 -5.27 18.70
C LEU A 134 -1.12 -4.38 17.51
N ILE A 135 -0.77 -4.77 16.28
CA ILE A 135 -1.19 -4.07 15.07
C ILE A 135 -2.71 -4.10 14.94
N VAL A 136 -3.33 -5.28 15.04
CA VAL A 136 -4.79 -5.43 14.98
C VAL A 136 -5.47 -4.63 16.08
N PHE A 137 -4.97 -4.69 17.31
CA PHE A 137 -5.50 -3.92 18.43
C PHE A 137 -5.41 -2.41 18.19
N GLY A 138 -4.28 -1.92 17.68
CA GLY A 138 -4.10 -0.52 17.30
C GLY A 138 -5.10 -0.06 16.25
N ILE A 139 -5.36 -0.88 15.22
CA ILE A 139 -6.40 -0.60 14.22
C ILE A 139 -7.77 -0.45 14.88
N VAL A 140 -8.15 -1.38 15.77
CA VAL A 140 -9.45 -1.35 16.46
C VAL A 140 -9.60 -0.09 17.29
N LEU A 141 -8.56 0.30 18.05
CA LEU A 141 -8.58 1.55 18.82
C LEU A 141 -8.73 2.79 17.95
N VAL A 142 -8.00 2.85 16.83
CA VAL A 142 -8.12 3.95 15.86
C VAL A 142 -9.54 4.02 15.28
N GLN A 143 -10.15 2.88 14.97
CA GLN A 143 -11.55 2.82 14.56
C GLN A 143 -12.50 3.34 15.64
N LEU A 144 -12.39 2.82 16.87
CA LEU A 144 -13.27 3.20 17.99
C LEU A 144 -13.13 4.68 18.40
N SER A 145 -11.99 5.32 18.10
CA SER A 145 -11.81 6.75 18.34
C SER A 145 -12.70 7.64 17.46
N HIS A 146 -13.26 7.09 16.39
CA HIS A 146 -14.14 7.81 15.49
C HIS A 146 -15.58 7.81 16.01
N LYS A 147 -16.08 8.99 16.40
CA LYS A 147 -17.52 9.20 16.59
C LYS A 147 -18.15 9.47 15.22
N PRO A 148 -19.17 8.71 14.80
CA PRO A 148 -19.91 9.02 13.58
C PRO A 148 -20.52 10.42 13.73
N GLN A 149 -20.25 11.31 12.77
CA GLN A 149 -20.95 12.58 12.67
C GLN A 149 -22.26 12.28 11.95
N HIS A 150 -23.36 12.26 12.70
CA HIS A 150 -24.71 12.23 12.14
C HIS A 150 -24.95 13.44 11.24
#